data_AF-A0A2P6NW28-F1
#
_entry.id   AF-A0A2P6NW28-F1
#
_cell.length_a   1.000
_cell.length_b   1.000
_cell.length_c   1.000
_cell.angle_alpha   90.00
_cell.angle_beta   90.00
_cell.angle_gamma   90.00
#
_symmetry.space_group_name_H-M   'P 1'
#
loop_
_entity.id
_entity.type
_entity.pdbx_description
1 polymer ?
#
loop_
_entity_poly.entity_id
_entity_poly.type
_entity_poly.pdbx_seq_one_letter_code
_entity_poly.pdbx_strand_id
1 'polypeptide(L)'
;MTVTITLLSTGETFQAPSGNVQQLKDSIFEQRGIPQGYQMIQDQSGATVEQLEDGSQVNLSVQLNGGCSEACSCCGGRCGESCHCTIL
;
A
#
# COMPACT_ATOMS: atom_id res chain seq x y z
N MET A 1 -14.75 -4.16 12.70
CA MET A 1 -14.04 -5.36 12.22
C MET A 1 -12.55 -5.17 12.42
N THR A 2 -11.79 -6.26 12.47
CA THR A 2 -10.33 -6.26 12.59
C THR A 2 -9.74 -6.87 11.33
N VAL A 3 -8.79 -6.18 10.72
CA VAL A 3 -8.11 -6.60 9.50
C VAL A 3 -6.65 -6.85 9.85
N THR A 4 -6.08 -7.95 9.34
CA THR A 4 -4.66 -8.23 9.44
C THR A 4 -3.96 -7.68 8.20
N ILE A 5 -2.94 -6.86 8.40
CA ILE A 5 -2.18 -6.20 7.34
C ILE A 5 -0.75 -6.72 7.36
N THR A 6 -0.26 -7.16 6.20
CA THR A 6 1.13 -7.56 5.99
C THR A 6 1.85 -6.48 5.19
N LEU A 7 2.92 -5.89 5.73
CA LEU A 7 3.78 -4.99 4.97
C LEU A 7 4.61 -5.83 4.00
N LEU A 8 4.45 -5.61 2.70
CA LEU A 8 5.19 -6.37 1.69
C LEU A 8 6.71 -6.11 1.76
N SER A 9 7.12 -4.90 2.14
CA SER A 9 8.54 -4.53 2.19
C SER A 9 9.32 -5.17 3.33
N THR A 10 8.66 -5.54 4.44
CA THR A 10 9.32 -6.08 5.64
C THR A 10 8.83 -7.48 6.03
N GLY A 11 7.70 -7.92 5.48
CA GLY A 11 6.99 -9.12 5.94
C GLY A 11 6.32 -8.95 7.31
N GLU A 12 6.38 -7.76 7.92
CA GLU A 12 5.77 -7.51 9.22
C GLU A 12 4.24 -7.55 9.12
N THR A 13 3.61 -8.26 10.05
CA THR A 13 2.15 -8.32 10.15
C THR A 13 1.66 -7.54 11.36
N PHE A 14 0.54 -6.85 11.21
CA PHE A 14 -0.13 -6.16 12.31
C PHE A 14 -1.64 -6.12 12.09
N GLN A 15 -2.38 -5.85 13.16
CA GLN A 15 -3.84 -5.79 13.11
C GLN A 15 -4.32 -4.36 13.28
N ALA A 16 -5.29 -3.95 12.47
CA ALA A 16 -5.93 -2.65 12.61
C ALA A 16 -7.46 -2.80 12.64
N PRO A 17 -8.15 -2.04 13.51
CA PRO A 17 -9.60 -1.93 13.43
C PRO A 17 -9.98 -1.19 12.14
N SER A 18 -11.13 -1.54 11.58
CA SER A 18 -11.70 -0.87 10.42
C SER A 18 -13.21 -1.11 10.38
N GLY A 19 -13.95 -0.27 9.66
CA GLY A 19 -15.31 -0.55 9.17
C GLY A 19 -15.41 -0.51 7.63
N ASN A 20 -14.38 -0.02 6.94
CA ASN A 20 -14.23 -0.02 5.48
C ASN A 20 -12.78 0.32 5.07
N VAL A 21 -12.48 0.29 3.77
CA VAL A 21 -11.11 0.55 3.26
C VAL A 21 -10.58 1.93 3.67
N GLN A 22 -11.43 2.96 3.69
CA GLN A 22 -11.00 4.31 4.08
C GLN A 22 -10.59 4.38 5.55
N GLN A 23 -11.39 3.80 6.46
CA GLN A 23 -11.06 3.73 7.88
C GLN A 23 -9.84 2.86 8.17
N LEU A 24 -9.59 1.85 7.33
CA LEU A 24 -8.36 1.08 7.40
C LEU A 24 -7.14 1.96 7.09
N LYS A 25 -7.24 2.81 6.06
CA LYS A 25 -6.16 3.76 5.69
C LYS A 25 -5.89 4.78 6.78
N ASP A 26 -6.93 5.30 7.42
CA ASP A 26 -6.82 6.18 8.59
C ASP A 26 -6.07 5.47 9.73
N SER A 27 -6.46 4.24 10.05
CA SER A 27 -5.84 3.45 11.12
C SER A 27 -4.37 3.11 10.84
N ILE A 28 -4.03 2.81 9.58
CA ILE A 28 -2.63 2.60 9.16
C ILE A 28 -1.81 3.88 9.34
N PHE A 29 -2.37 5.05 9.02
CA PHE A 29 -1.70 6.32 9.24
C PHE A 29 -1.48 6.59 10.73
N GLU A 30 -2.49 6.38 11.58
CA GLU A 30 -2.38 6.60 13.03
C GLU A 30 -1.36 5.67 13.70
N GLN A 31 -1.34 4.39 13.30
CA GLN A 31 -0.46 3.39 13.93
C GLN A 31 0.97 3.40 13.38
N ARG A 32 1.14 3.65 12.09
CA ARG A 32 2.44 3.48 11.38
C ARG A 32 2.98 4.76 10.77
N GLY A 33 2.21 5.85 10.77
CA GLY A 33 2.62 7.13 10.19
C GLY A 33 2.70 7.12 8.66
N ILE A 34 2.15 6.09 7.99
CA ILE A 34 2.22 5.98 6.52
C ILE A 34 1.11 6.84 5.91
N PRO A 35 1.41 7.88 5.13
CA PRO A 35 0.38 8.74 4.55
C PRO A 35 -0.50 7.99 3.56
N GLN A 36 -1.81 8.23 3.59
CA GLN A 36 -2.79 7.47 2.82
C GLN A 36 -2.57 7.49 1.30
N GLY A 37 -2.05 8.60 0.77
CA GLY A 37 -1.70 8.74 -0.64
C GLY A 37 -0.58 7.80 -1.11
N TYR A 38 0.18 7.23 -0.17
CA TYR A 38 1.21 6.23 -0.45
C TYR A 38 0.77 4.81 -0.11
N GLN A 39 -0.42 4.61 0.47
CA GLN A 39 -0.87 3.27 0.88
C GLN A 39 -1.55 2.56 -0.29
N MET A 40 -0.98 1.44 -0.72
CA MET A 40 -1.60 0.50 -1.66
C MET A 40 -2.01 -0.75 -0.89
N ILE A 41 -3.32 -0.92 -0.73
CA ILE A 41 -3.92 -2.05 -0.02
C ILE A 41 -4.42 -3.06 -1.06
N GLN A 42 -3.85 -4.26 -1.01
CA GLN A 42 -4.12 -5.34 -1.93
C GLN A 42 -4.57 -6.58 -1.17
N ASP A 43 -5.30 -7.47 -1.81
CA ASP A 43 -5.57 -8.78 -1.24
C ASP A 43 -4.33 -9.70 -1.37
N GLN A 44 -4.46 -10.95 -0.94
CA GLN A 44 -3.39 -11.95 -1.04
C GLN A 44 -3.01 -12.29 -2.49
N SER A 45 -3.87 -11.98 -3.47
CA SER A 45 -3.60 -12.18 -4.91
C SER A 45 -2.95 -10.96 -5.57
N GLY A 46 -2.84 -9.83 -4.86
CA GLY A 46 -2.33 -8.57 -5.38
C GLY A 46 -3.38 -7.67 -6.02
N ALA A 47 -4.67 -8.05 -5.97
CA ALA A 47 -5.76 -7.23 -6.49
C ALA A 47 -6.11 -6.09 -5.53
N THR A 48 -6.62 -4.97 -6.06
CA THR A 48 -7.05 -3.84 -5.21
C THR A 48 -8.27 -4.24 -4.40
N VAL A 49 -8.24 -3.96 -3.10
CA VAL A 49 -9.34 -4.28 -2.19
C VAL A 49 -10.41 -3.21 -2.24
N GLU A 50 -11.61 -3.59 -2.69
CA GLU A 50 -12.78 -2.70 -2.69
C GLU A 50 -13.68 -2.89 -1.46
N GLN A 51 -13.64 -4.07 -0.84
CA GLN A 51 -14.47 -4.45 0.30
C GLN A 51 -13.63 -5.22 1.32
N LEU A 52 -13.95 -5.02 2.61
CA LEU A 52 -13.26 -5.68 3.73
C LEU A 52 -14.28 -6.38 4.60
N GLU A 53 -13.94 -7.59 5.02
CA GLU A 53 -14.69 -8.38 6.00
C GLU A 53 -13.88 -8.52 7.31
N ASP A 54 -14.55 -8.89 8.39
CA ASP A 54 -13.89 -9.18 9.67
C ASP A 54 -12.94 -10.38 9.54
N GLY A 55 -11.69 -10.23 10.00
CA GLY A 55 -10.65 -11.23 9.84
C GLY A 55 -9.96 -11.23 8.48
N SER A 56 -10.28 -10.31 7.57
CA SER A 56 -9.61 -10.18 6.28
C SER A 56 -8.09 -10.03 6.43
N GLN A 57 -7.33 -10.62 5.51
CA GLN A 57 -5.89 -10.46 5.41
C GLN A 57 -5.53 -9.71 4.14
N VAL A 58 -4.86 -8.57 4.29
CA VAL A 58 -4.46 -7.70 3.19
C VAL A 58 -2.97 -7.43 3.20
N ASN A 59 -2.43 -7.16 2.03
CA ASN A 59 -1.08 -6.71 1.84
C ASN A 59 -1.05 -5.19 1.73
N LEU A 60 -0.11 -4.56 2.42
CA LEU A 60 0.19 -3.14 2.32
C LEU A 60 1.53 -2.98 1.62
N SER A 61 1.52 -2.36 0.45
CA SER A 61 2.70 -1.77 -0.15
C SER A 61 2.65 -0.25 0.01
N VAL A 62 3.82 0.36 0.11
CA VAL A 62 3.96 1.81 0.14
C VAL A 62 4.44 2.24 -1.24
N GLN A 63 3.66 3.08 -1.92
CA GLN A 63 4.08 3.71 -3.15
C GLN A 63 5.19 4.70 -2.82
N LEU A 64 6.44 4.30 -3.05
CA LEU A 64 7.58 5.19 -2.88
C LEU A 64 7.73 6.00 -4.18
N ASN A 65 7.32 7.27 -4.14
CA ASN A 65 7.66 8.23 -5.18
C ASN A 65 9.14 8.63 -4.99
N GLY A 66 10.07 7.76 -5.38
CA GLY A 66 11.49 8.01 -5.22
C GLY A 66 12.36 6.91 -5.82
N GLY A 67 12.99 7.21 -6.96
CA GLY A 67 14.04 6.40 -7.57
C GLY A 67 13.61 5.74 -8.88
N CYS A 68 14.05 6.29 -10.01
CA CYS A 68 14.09 5.54 -11.26
C CYS A 68 15.20 4.49 -11.14
N SER A 69 14.85 3.20 -11.12
CA SER A 69 15.80 2.15 -11.50
C SER A 69 15.99 2.20 -13.02
N GLU A 70 17.14 1.73 -13.53
CA GLU A 70 17.39 1.65 -14.98
C GLU A 70 16.35 0.79 -15.75
N ALA A 71 15.49 0.05 -15.02
CA ALA A 71 14.37 -0.71 -15.55
C ALA A 71 13.04 0.08 -15.62
N CYS A 72 12.90 1.19 -14.90
CA CYS A 72 11.88 2.20 -15.20
C CYS A 72 12.46 3.02 -16.37
N SER A 73 11.91 2.92 -17.58
CA SER A 73 12.36 3.59 -18.83
C SER A 73 12.29 5.13 -18.81
N CYS A 74 12.58 5.76 -17.66
CA CYS A 74 12.34 7.16 -17.33
C CYS A 74 13.56 7.89 -16.74
N CYS A 75 14.76 7.32 -16.79
CA CYS A 75 16.01 8.07 -16.55
C CYS A 75 16.42 8.84 -17.82
N GLY A 76 15.68 9.89 -18.19
CA GLY A 76 15.96 10.58 -19.46
C GLY A 76 15.01 11.71 -19.83
N GLY A 77 14.65 12.57 -18.88
CA GLY A 77 14.27 13.95 -19.20
C GLY A 77 12.85 14.23 -19.71
N ARG A 78 11.95 13.25 -19.85
CA ARG A 78 10.51 13.50 -20.09
C ARG A 78 9.63 12.39 -19.52
N CYS A 79 9.54 12.30 -18.21
CA CYS A 79 8.45 11.58 -17.58
C CYS A 79 7.58 12.60 -16.88
N GLY A 80 6.34 12.73 -17.38
CA GLY A 80 5.33 13.56 -16.76
C GLY A 80 5.10 13.12 -15.32
N GLU A 81 4.33 13.92 -14.58
CA GLU A 81 4.09 13.86 -13.13
C GLU A 81 3.43 12.55 -12.61
N SER A 82 3.47 11.47 -13.38
CA SER A 82 2.76 10.20 -13.16
C SER A 82 3.62 8.96 -13.49
N CYS A 83 4.91 9.00 -13.18
CA CYS A 83 5.73 7.79 -13.14
C CYS A 83 5.70 7.15 -11.75
N HIS A 84 5.15 5.95 -11.69
CA HIS A 84 5.04 5.13 -10.50
C HIS A 84 5.92 3.89 -10.69
N CYS A 85 6.99 3.77 -9.91
CA CYS A 85 7.74 2.52 -9.84
C CYS A 85 7.17 1.73 -8.65
N THR A 86 6.55 0.59 -8.93
CA THR A 86 6.13 -0.37 -7.91
C THR A 86 7.36 -1.21 -7.55
N ILE A 87 7.83 -1.11 -6.31
CA ILE A 87 8.82 -2.07 -5.80
C ILE A 87 8.04 -3.36 -5.49
N LEU A 88 8.29 -4.39 -6.31
CA LEU A 88 7.83 -5.77 -6.06
C LEU A 88 8.69 -6.42 -4.97
#